data_AF-A0A930STG6-F1
#
_entry.id   AF-A0A930STG6-F1
#
_cell.length_a   1.000
_cell.length_b   1.000
_cell.length_c   1.000
_cell.angle_alpha   90.00
_cell.angle_beta   90.00
_cell.angle_gamma   90.00
#
_symmetry.space_group_name_H-M   'P 1'
#
loop_
_entity.id
_entity.type
_entity.pdbx_description
1 polymer ?
#
loop_
_entity_poly.entity_id
_entity_poly.type
_entity_poly.pdbx_seq_one_letter_code
_entity_poly.pdbx_strand_id
1 'polypeptide(L)'
;MLDFQALAEAKADARQINDKVQQRFIETYDSAVSQVMALHQLSCEAPERRLPERLLRQAVDTLAKAIDLKPSAAQPYALYSCLFFLMEDLPRARKYLQTARELNPGFPKIAALEALYNDFEALEALHQQLPADAAPTPPRIKPLETFDDFQLADI
;
A
#
# COMPACT_ATOMS: atom_id res chain seq x y z
N MET A 1 -14.88 -1.58 -48.39
CA MET A 1 -15.88 -2.34 -47.60
C MET A 1 -15.18 -2.71 -46.30
N LEU A 2 -15.76 -2.38 -45.13
CA LEU A 2 -15.08 -2.60 -43.85
C LEU A 2 -15.15 -4.07 -43.44
N ASP A 3 -13.99 -4.62 -43.07
CA ASP A 3 -13.75 -5.94 -42.46
C ASP A 3 -14.48 -6.19 -41.13
N PHE A 4 -15.78 -6.47 -41.09
CA PHE A 4 -16.49 -6.65 -39.81
C PHE A 4 -16.02 -7.87 -39.01
N GLN A 5 -15.51 -8.92 -39.67
CA GLN A 5 -14.97 -10.11 -39.01
C GLN A 5 -13.57 -9.80 -38.44
N ALA A 6 -12.70 -9.16 -39.22
CA ALA A 6 -11.40 -8.68 -38.74
C ALA A 6 -11.53 -7.73 -37.54
N LEU A 7 -12.56 -6.88 -37.52
CA LEU A 7 -12.84 -6.01 -36.38
C LEU A 7 -13.31 -6.78 -35.13
N ALA A 8 -14.06 -7.86 -35.29
CA ALA A 8 -14.51 -8.71 -34.19
C ALA A 8 -13.34 -9.48 -33.56
N GLU A 9 -12.45 -10.03 -34.39
CA GLU A 9 -11.22 -10.71 -33.96
C GLU A 9 -10.30 -9.77 -33.18
N ALA A 10 -10.02 -8.57 -33.72
CA ALA A 10 -9.21 -7.57 -33.04
C ALA A 10 -9.77 -7.14 -31.67
N LYS A 11 -11.10 -7.07 -31.53
CA LYS A 11 -11.77 -6.79 -30.25
C LYS A 11 -11.63 -7.94 -29.26
N ALA A 12 -11.71 -9.19 -29.73
CA ALA A 12 -11.54 -10.37 -28.88
C ALA A 12 -10.10 -10.45 -28.35
N ASP A 13 -9.10 -10.20 -29.21
CA ASP A 13 -7.69 -10.17 -28.82
C ASP A 13 -7.41 -9.07 -27.80
N ALA A 14 -7.93 -7.86 -28.04
CA ALA A 14 -7.78 -6.74 -27.11
C ALA A 14 -8.39 -7.05 -25.73
N ARG A 15 -9.56 -7.70 -25.69
CA ARG A 15 -10.18 -8.16 -24.44
C ARG A 15 -9.29 -9.17 -23.72
N GLN A 16 -8.81 -10.19 -24.44
CA GLN A 16 -7.96 -11.22 -23.85
C GLN A 16 -6.65 -10.64 -23.30
N ILE A 17 -6.04 -9.67 -23.98
CA ILE A 17 -4.85 -8.98 -23.48
C ILE A 17 -5.17 -8.20 -22.20
N ASN A 18 -6.29 -7.47 -22.18
CA ASN A 18 -6.72 -6.73 -21.01
C ASN A 18 -6.98 -7.65 -19.81
N ASP A 19 -7.64 -8.80 -20.02
CA ASP A 19 -7.92 -9.79 -18.98
C ASP A 19 -6.62 -10.38 -18.41
N LYS A 20 -5.61 -10.63 -19.26
CA LYS A 20 -4.29 -11.08 -18.81
C LYS A 20 -3.55 -10.02 -17.98
N VAL A 21 -3.63 -8.75 -18.37
CA VAL A 21 -3.04 -7.64 -17.59
C VAL A 21 -3.75 -7.49 -16.25
N GLN A 22 -5.08 -7.58 -16.25
CA GLN A 22 -5.91 -7.59 -15.05
C GLN A 22 -5.49 -8.69 -14.09
N GLN A 23 -5.38 -9.92 -14.58
CA GLN A 23 -5.01 -11.07 -13.77
C GLN A 23 -3.62 -10.92 -13.18
N ARG A 24 -2.63 -10.51 -13.98
CA ARG A 24 -1.26 -10.25 -13.50
C ARG A 24 -1.23 -9.16 -12.44
N PHE A 25 -2.06 -8.12 -12.57
CA PHE A 25 -2.19 -7.08 -11.57
C PHE A 25 -2.68 -7.65 -10.25
N ILE A 26 -3.77 -8.43 -10.27
CA ILE A 26 -4.36 -9.07 -9.08
C ILE A 26 -3.30 -9.93 -8.39
N GLU A 27 -2.67 -10.86 -9.11
CA GLU A 27 -1.64 -11.76 -8.55
C GLU A 27 -0.46 -10.99 -7.94
N THR A 28 0.01 -9.95 -8.63
CA THR A 28 1.13 -9.12 -8.15
C THR A 28 0.74 -8.33 -6.91
N TYR A 29 -0.46 -7.75 -6.92
CA TYR A 29 -0.97 -6.94 -5.82
C TYR A 29 -1.25 -7.79 -4.57
N ASP A 30 -1.86 -8.97 -4.71
CA ASP A 30 -2.09 -9.91 -3.60
C ASP A 30 -0.77 -10.37 -2.97
N SER A 31 0.26 -10.59 -3.80
CA SER A 31 1.61 -10.87 -3.31
C SER A 31 2.17 -9.71 -2.50
N ALA A 32 2.00 -8.47 -2.97
CA ALA A 32 2.41 -7.27 -2.24
C ALA A 32 1.67 -7.11 -0.90
N VAL A 33 0.36 -7.31 -0.87
CA VAL A 33 -0.45 -7.28 0.36
C VAL A 33 0.13 -8.29 1.37
N SER A 34 0.34 -9.52 0.95
CA SER A 34 0.90 -10.59 1.80
C SER A 34 2.27 -10.23 2.38
N GLN A 35 3.13 -9.60 1.57
CA GLN A 35 4.47 -9.17 2.01
C GLN A 35 4.40 -8.02 3.02
N VAL A 36 3.55 -7.01 2.77
CA VAL A 36 3.37 -5.88 3.69
C VAL A 36 2.72 -6.34 5.00
N MET A 37 1.77 -7.27 4.95
CA MET A 37 1.19 -7.88 6.15
C MET A 37 2.23 -8.62 6.98
N ALA A 38 3.09 -9.41 6.34
CA ALA A 38 4.17 -10.09 7.05
C ALA A 38 5.14 -9.09 7.72
N LEU A 39 5.46 -7.98 7.05
CA LEU A 39 6.27 -6.91 7.61
C LEU A 39 5.59 -6.21 8.79
N HIS A 40 4.29 -5.92 8.66
CA HIS A 40 3.50 -5.34 9.75
C HIS A 40 3.45 -6.28 10.96
N GLN A 41 3.20 -7.57 10.74
CA GLN A 41 3.19 -8.56 11.81
C GLN A 41 4.55 -8.64 12.53
N LEU A 42 5.65 -8.68 11.78
CA LEU A 42 7.00 -8.64 12.37
C LEU A 42 7.24 -7.37 13.19
N SER A 43 6.75 -6.23 12.71
CA SER A 43 6.83 -4.96 13.44
C SER A 43 6.02 -4.98 14.74
N CYS A 44 4.88 -5.67 14.78
CA CYS A 44 4.07 -5.82 15.97
C CYS A 44 4.68 -6.80 16.99
N GLU A 45 5.25 -7.91 16.51
CA GLU A 45 5.86 -8.95 17.36
C GLU A 45 7.17 -8.48 17.99
N ALA A 46 7.97 -7.68 17.26
CA ALA A 46 9.27 -7.19 17.71
C ALA A 46 9.50 -5.74 17.25
N PRO A 47 8.87 -4.74 17.90
CA PRO A 47 8.92 -3.34 17.44
C PRO A 47 10.33 -2.73 17.50
N GLU A 48 11.20 -3.22 18.40
CA GLU A 48 12.59 -2.76 18.49
C GLU A 48 13.50 -3.41 17.43
N ARG A 49 12.99 -4.41 16.71
CA ARG A 49 13.75 -5.12 15.68
C ARG A 49 13.65 -4.37 14.36
N ARG A 50 14.82 -4.02 13.82
CA ARG A 50 14.91 -3.53 12.44
C ARG A 50 14.31 -4.53 11.47
N LEU A 51 13.35 -4.06 10.66
CA LEU A 51 12.73 -4.87 9.62
C LEU A 51 13.79 -5.34 8.60
N PRO A 52 13.72 -6.59 8.12
CA PRO A 52 14.70 -7.13 7.20
C PRO A 52 14.64 -6.41 5.85
N GLU A 53 15.75 -5.75 5.48
CA GLU A 53 15.88 -4.97 4.24
C GLU A 53 15.48 -5.76 2.99
N ARG A 54 15.77 -7.07 2.97
CA ARG A 54 15.39 -7.96 1.87
C ARG A 54 13.87 -7.99 1.65
N LEU A 55 13.08 -8.09 2.73
CA LEU A 55 11.62 -8.14 2.63
C LEU A 55 11.04 -6.76 2.30
N LEU A 56 11.59 -5.69 2.87
CA LEU A 56 11.21 -4.32 2.52
C LEU A 56 11.41 -4.07 1.02
N ARG A 57 12.59 -4.41 0.50
CA ARG A 57 12.90 -4.27 -0.94
C ARG A 57 11.97 -5.12 -1.80
N GLN A 58 11.70 -6.35 -1.38
CA GLN A 58 10.78 -7.24 -2.10
C GLN A 58 9.36 -6.64 -2.18
N ALA A 59 8.86 -6.06 -1.08
CA ALA A 59 7.55 -5.43 -1.03
C ALA A 59 7.49 -4.19 -1.92
N VAL A 60 8.52 -3.33 -1.88
CA VAL A 60 8.66 -2.17 -2.77
C VAL A 60 8.65 -2.61 -4.24
N ASP A 61 9.49 -3.57 -4.62
CA ASP A 61 9.62 -4.03 -6.01
C ASP A 61 8.31 -4.67 -6.51
N THR A 62 7.61 -5.41 -5.64
CA THR A 62 6.33 -6.04 -5.97
C THR A 62 5.23 -4.99 -6.17
N LEU A 63 5.15 -4.01 -5.27
CA LEU A 63 4.20 -2.91 -5.40
C LEU A 63 4.50 -2.02 -6.62
N ALA A 64 5.77 -1.79 -6.96
CA ALA A 64 6.14 -1.03 -8.14
C ALA A 64 5.59 -1.69 -9.41
N LYS A 65 5.72 -3.02 -9.51
CA LYS A 65 5.13 -3.79 -10.62
C LYS A 65 3.60 -3.71 -10.64
N ALA A 66 2.93 -3.72 -9.49
CA ALA A 66 1.48 -3.54 -9.43
C ALA A 66 1.06 -2.15 -9.96
N ILE A 67 1.81 -1.10 -9.61
CA ILE A 67 1.61 0.25 -10.16
C ILE A 67 1.89 0.29 -11.66
N ASP A 68 2.96 -0.34 -12.16
CA ASP A 68 3.29 -0.36 -13.59
C ASP A 68 2.19 -1.05 -14.41
N LEU A 69 1.56 -2.10 -13.86
CA LEU A 69 0.45 -2.79 -14.50
C LEU A 69 -0.84 -1.95 -14.50
N LYS A 70 -1.09 -1.18 -13.42
CA LYS A 70 -2.25 -0.29 -13.30
C LYS A 70 -1.91 0.99 -12.54
N PRO A 71 -1.42 2.03 -13.25
CA PRO A 71 -0.98 3.26 -12.59
C PRO A 71 -2.13 4.09 -12.03
N SER A 72 -3.36 3.82 -12.46
CA SER A 72 -4.58 4.49 -11.99
C SER A 72 -5.26 3.80 -10.81
N ALA A 73 -4.76 2.64 -10.36
CA ALA A 73 -5.32 1.94 -9.21
C ALA A 73 -4.84 2.63 -7.93
N ALA A 74 -5.74 3.06 -7.05
CA ALA A 74 -5.39 3.73 -5.80
C ALA A 74 -4.82 2.78 -4.74
N GLN A 75 -5.19 1.50 -4.78
CA GLN A 75 -4.88 0.52 -3.75
C GLN A 75 -3.37 0.27 -3.58
N PRO A 76 -2.57 0.09 -4.66
CA PRO A 76 -1.11 -0.04 -4.54
C PRO A 76 -0.44 1.18 -3.91
N TYR A 77 -0.93 2.41 -4.17
CA TYR A 77 -0.37 3.62 -3.57
C TYR A 77 -0.67 3.73 -2.07
N ALA A 78 -1.88 3.35 -1.65
CA ALA A 78 -2.23 3.27 -0.23
C ALA A 78 -1.42 2.18 0.49
N LEU A 79 -1.13 1.07 -0.18
CA LEU A 79 -0.29 0.02 0.40
C LEU A 79 1.20 0.45 0.45
N TYR A 80 1.66 1.22 -0.55
CA TYR A 80 2.96 1.88 -0.53
C TYR A 80 3.10 2.85 0.64
N SER A 81 2.07 3.64 0.93
CA SER A 81 2.12 4.56 2.07
C SER A 81 2.26 3.79 3.38
N CYS A 82 1.54 2.68 3.57
CA CYS A 82 1.71 1.79 4.72
C CYS A 82 3.15 1.28 4.83
N LEU A 83 3.77 0.88 3.71
CA LEU A 83 5.14 0.38 3.72
C LEU A 83 6.14 1.46 4.14
N PHE A 84 5.98 2.69 3.65
CA PHE A 84 6.82 3.82 4.08
C PHE A 84 6.57 4.23 5.53
N PHE A 85 5.33 4.11 6.00
CA PHE A 85 4.99 4.31 7.41
C PHE A 85 5.69 3.28 8.32
N LEU A 86 5.74 2.00 7.91
CA LEU A 86 6.50 0.96 8.61
C LEU A 86 8.02 1.20 8.61
N MET A 87 8.52 2.01 7.67
CA MET A 87 9.92 2.43 7.62
C MET A 87 10.16 3.77 8.35
N GLU A 88 9.14 4.30 9.04
CA GLU A 88 9.18 5.60 9.74
C GLU A 88 9.43 6.80 8.79
N ASP A 89 9.26 6.62 7.48
CA ASP A 89 9.36 7.69 6.48
C ASP A 89 7.98 8.31 6.24
N LEU A 90 7.50 9.06 7.24
CA LEU A 90 6.21 9.75 7.19
C LEU A 90 6.07 10.70 5.97
N PRO A 91 7.10 11.48 5.58
CA PRO A 91 6.98 12.36 4.41
C PRO A 91 6.65 11.58 3.13
N ARG A 92 7.31 10.43 2.90
CA ARG A 92 6.99 9.58 1.75
C ARG A 92 5.64 8.90 1.91
N ALA A 93 5.32 8.40 3.10
CA ALA A 93 4.03 7.79 3.37
C ALA A 93 2.88 8.73 3.01
N ARG A 94 2.92 10.00 3.46
CA ARG A 94 1.91 11.01 3.12
C ARG A 94 1.83 11.30 1.63
N LYS A 95 2.98 11.37 0.93
CA LYS A 95 3.00 11.60 -0.52
C LYS A 95 2.25 10.50 -1.28
N TYR A 96 2.52 9.24 -0.97
CA TYR A 96 1.84 8.12 -1.63
C TYR A 96 0.36 8.01 -1.25
N LEU A 97 0.03 8.34 0.00
CA LEU A 97 -1.37 8.40 0.46
C LEU A 97 -2.15 9.50 -0.27
N GLN A 98 -1.53 10.66 -0.51
CA GLN A 98 -2.12 11.73 -1.31
C GLN A 98 -2.38 11.26 -2.75
N THR A 99 -1.43 10.57 -3.38
CA THR A 99 -1.65 10.00 -4.72
C THR A 99 -2.80 9.01 -4.74
N ALA A 100 -2.91 8.13 -3.74
CA ALA A 100 -4.05 7.22 -3.62
C ALA A 100 -5.39 8.00 -3.53
N ARG A 101 -5.41 9.11 -2.81
CA ARG A 101 -6.59 9.96 -2.62
C ARG A 101 -6.99 10.69 -3.89
N GLU A 102 -6.02 11.17 -4.66
CA GLU A 102 -6.26 11.79 -5.96
C GLU A 102 -6.85 10.80 -6.96
N LEU A 103 -6.42 9.54 -6.91
CA LEU A 103 -6.92 8.47 -7.77
C LEU A 103 -8.30 7.95 -7.35
N ASN A 104 -8.54 7.78 -6.05
CA ASN A 104 -9.84 7.36 -5.53
C ASN A 104 -10.15 8.05 -4.18
N PRO A 105 -10.82 9.22 -4.21
CA PRO A 105 -11.22 9.94 -3.02
C PRO A 105 -12.19 9.16 -2.12
N GLY A 106 -12.93 8.22 -2.70
CA GLY A 106 -13.91 7.39 -2.00
C GLY A 106 -13.31 6.13 -1.38
N PHE A 107 -11.99 5.90 -1.48
CA PHE A 107 -11.38 4.70 -0.92
C PHE A 107 -11.32 4.80 0.62
N PRO A 108 -12.11 3.98 1.37
CA PRO A 108 -12.29 4.18 2.81
C PRO A 108 -11.00 4.09 3.61
N LYS A 109 -10.03 3.30 3.11
CA LYS A 109 -8.74 3.09 3.78
C LYS A 109 -7.90 4.36 3.85
N ILE A 110 -8.11 5.31 2.95
CA ILE A 110 -7.35 6.56 2.93
C ILE A 110 -7.62 7.37 4.19
N ALA A 111 -8.89 7.58 4.54
CA ALA A 111 -9.26 8.30 5.74
C ALA A 111 -8.73 7.62 7.02
N ALA A 112 -8.78 6.28 7.06
CA ALA A 112 -8.24 5.50 8.17
C ALA A 112 -6.71 5.66 8.31
N LEU A 113 -5.98 5.64 7.19
CA LEU A 113 -4.54 5.84 7.17
C LEU A 113 -4.14 7.29 7.50
N GLU A 114 -4.90 8.28 7.03
CA GLU A 114 -4.68 9.68 7.38
C GLU A 114 -4.84 9.91 8.89
N ALA A 115 -5.90 9.35 9.49
CA ALA A 115 -6.11 9.40 10.93
C ALA A 115 -4.95 8.74 11.69
N LEU A 116 -4.52 7.55 11.26
CA LEU A 116 -3.39 6.84 11.86
C LEU A 116 -2.10 7.64 11.80
N TYR A 117 -1.80 8.27 10.66
CA TYR A 117 -0.56 9.04 10.49
C TYR A 117 -0.59 10.32 11.33
N ASN A 118 -1.74 10.98 11.44
CA ASN A 118 -1.92 12.15 12.30
C ASN A 118 -1.77 11.78 13.78
N ASP A 119 -2.35 10.66 14.22
CA ASP A 119 -2.21 10.16 15.59
C ASP A 119 -0.74 9.86 15.93
N PHE A 120 0.00 9.25 15.00
CA PHE A 120 1.41 8.97 15.16
C PHE A 120 2.24 10.26 15.31
N GLU A 121 2.03 11.24 14.44
CA GLU A 121 2.72 12.54 14.49
C GLU A 121 2.41 13.32 15.77
N ALA A 122 1.15 13.28 16.23
CA ALA A 122 0.77 13.87 17.51
C ALA A 122 1.49 13.20 18.69
N LEU A 123 1.66 11.87 18.64
CA LEU A 123 2.40 11.11 19.64
C LEU A 123 3.89 11.47 19.66
N GLU A 124 4.53 11.57 18.49
CA GLU A 124 5.92 12.03 18.37
C GLU A 124 6.11 13.44 18.93
N ALA A 125 5.21 14.36 18.60
CA ALA A 125 5.25 15.74 19.10
C ALA A 125 5.15 15.81 20.63
N LEU A 126 4.29 14.98 21.24
CA LEU A 126 4.18 14.86 22.70
C LEU A 126 5.45 14.28 23.33
N HIS A 127 6.06 13.26 22.72
CA HIS A 127 7.32 12.69 23.20
C HIS A 127 8.48 13.67 23.15
N GLN A 128 8.53 14.54 22.14
CA GLN A 128 9.57 15.54 22.01
C GLN A 128 9.49 16.65 23.08
N GLN A 129 8.35 16.78 23.77
CA GLN A 129 8.15 17.73 24.87
C GLN A 129 8.47 17.13 26.26
N LEU A 130 8.70 15.82 26.36
CA LEU A 130 9.05 15.16 27.62
C LEU A 130 10.56 15.27 27.90
N PRO A 131 10.98 15.39 29.17
CA PRO A 131 12.40 15.46 29.52
C PRO A 131 13.14 14.17 29.12
N ALA A 132 14.40 14.32 28.69
CA ALA A 132 15.26 13.27 28.10
C ALA A 132 15.50 12.01 28.96
N ASP A 133 15.06 11.99 30.22
CA ASP A 133 15.23 10.88 31.17
C ASP A 133 14.12 9.82 31.06
N ALA A 134 13.06 10.10 30.30
CA ALA A 134 12.07 9.10 29.91
C ALA A 134 12.60 8.32 28.70
N ALA A 135 13.10 7.11 28.94
CA ALA A 135 13.59 6.23 27.87
C ALA A 135 12.59 6.16 26.70
N PRO A 136 13.03 6.31 25.43
CA PRO A 136 12.12 6.30 24.30
C PRO A 136 11.59 4.89 24.10
N THR A 137 10.37 4.62 24.58
CA THR A 137 9.60 3.50 24.07
C THR A 137 9.04 3.92 22.71
N PRO A 138 9.39 3.25 21.60
CA PRO A 138 8.84 3.60 20.30
C PRO A 138 7.31 3.57 20.37
N PRO A 139 6.62 4.53 19.73
CA PRO A 139 5.16 4.56 19.72
C PRO A 139 4.63 3.22 19.21
N ARG A 140 3.82 2.55 20.02
CA ARG A 140 3.17 1.30 19.62
C ARG A 140 2.25 1.60 18.45
N ILE A 141 2.67 1.24 17.24
CA ILE A 141 1.79 1.21 16.08
C ILE A 141 0.61 0.32 16.47
N LYS A 142 -0.58 0.90 16.64
CA LYS A 142 -1.79 0.11 16.86
C LYS A 142 -1.96 -0.76 15.61
N PRO A 143 -2.25 -2.06 15.76
CA PRO A 143 -2.50 -2.92 14.61
C PRO A 143 -3.61 -2.29 13.76
N LEU A 144 -3.39 -2.25 12.44
CA LEU A 144 -4.49 -1.97 11.52
C LEU A 144 -5.51 -3.09 11.73
N GLU A 145 -6.71 -2.75 12.24
CA GLU A 145 -7.65 -3.74 12.80
C GLU A 145 -7.99 -4.88 11.84
N THR A 146 -7.91 -4.66 10.52
CA THR A 146 -7.80 -5.71 9.50
C THR A 146 -7.15 -5.17 8.21
N PHE A 147 -6.37 -6.02 7.53
CA PHE A 147 -5.90 -5.81 6.14
C PHE A 147 -6.88 -6.41 5.11
N ASP A 148 -7.96 -7.04 5.56
CA ASP A 148 -8.99 -7.64 4.69
C ASP A 148 -9.61 -6.63 3.72
N ASP A 149 -9.63 -5.33 4.07
CA ASP A 149 -10.14 -4.27 3.19
C ASP A 149 -9.18 -3.87 2.05
N PHE A 150 -7.93 -4.34 2.07
CA PHE A 150 -7.02 -4.19 0.93
C PHE A 150 -7.28 -5.24 -0.14
N GLN A 151 -8.13 -6.25 0.13
CA GLN A 151 -8.61 -7.15 -0.91
C GLN A 151 -9.32 -6.33 -1.99
N LEU A 152 -9.09 -6.71 -3.24
CA LEU A 152 -9.74 -6.08 -4.38
C LEU A 152 -11.23 -6.41 -4.32
N ALA A 153 -12.01 -5.55 -3.65
CA ALA A 153 -13.47 -5.61 -3.71
C ALA A 153 -13.89 -5.34 -5.16
N ASP A 154 -14.31 -6.42 -5.83
CA ASP A 154 -14.86 -6.51 -7.19
C ASP A 154 -14.29 -5.50 -8.20
N ILE A 155 -13.18 -5.88 -8.87
CA ILE A 155 -12.79 -5.31 -10.18
C ILE A 155 -13.43 -6.13 -11.30
#